data_AF-A0A381S4T6-F1
#
_entry.id   AF-A0A381S4T6-F1
#
_cell.length_a   1.000
_cell.length_b   1.000
_cell.length_c   1.000
_cell.angle_alpha   90.00
_cell.angle_beta   90.00
_cell.angle_gamma   90.00
#
_symmetry.space_group_name_H-M   'P 1'
#
loop_
_entity.id
_entity.type
_entity.pdbx_description
1 polymer ?
#
loop_
_entity_poly.entity_id
_entity_poly.type
_entity_poly.pdbx_seq_one_letter_code
_entity_poly.pdbx_strand_id
1 'polypeptide(L)'
;MIKLFVNVDHVATVREARKTYEPDPLEAAIIAEKAGAYGITAHLREDRRHVQDDDIRRLKDQITTPLNLEMAAVDEMITIAIATKPFQVSVVPENRQEITTEGGLNILEQEDHLIEVGHKLKERDILFSLFIDPDAHQVK
;
A
#
# COMPACT_ATOMS: atom_id res chain seq x y z
N MET A 1 7.23 17.62 12.67
CA MET A 1 7.69 16.39 13.35
C MET A 1 7.69 15.28 12.31
N ILE A 2 8.68 14.39 12.32
CA ILE A 2 8.77 13.26 11.39
C ILE A 2 7.66 12.24 11.67
N LYS A 3 7.12 11.60 10.62
CA LYS A 3 6.06 10.57 10.72
C LYS A 3 6.65 9.23 10.30
N LEU A 4 6.43 8.18 11.10
CA LEU A 4 6.85 6.81 10.79
C LEU A 4 5.61 5.98 10.43
N PHE A 5 5.57 5.46 9.21
CA PHE A 5 4.64 4.41 8.82
C PHE A 5 5.37 3.06 8.84
N VAL A 6 4.81 2.07 9.52
CA VAL A 6 5.40 0.73 9.61
C VAL A 6 4.74 -0.19 8.60
N ASN A 7 5.53 -0.74 7.67
CA ASN A 7 5.05 -1.72 6.71
C ASN A 7 4.97 -3.12 7.37
N VAL A 8 3.82 -3.80 7.25
CA VAL A 8 3.57 -5.12 7.86
C VAL A 8 3.56 -6.30 6.86
N ASP A 9 3.94 -6.07 5.60
CA ASP A 9 3.87 -7.07 4.52
C ASP A 9 4.67 -8.32 4.83
N HIS A 10 5.86 -8.16 5.40
CA HIS A 10 6.73 -9.28 5.71
C HIS A 10 6.25 -10.15 6.87
N VAL A 11 5.32 -9.66 7.69
CA VAL A 11 4.58 -10.50 8.64
C VAL A 11 3.68 -11.46 7.87
N ALA A 12 2.94 -10.94 6.88
CA ALA A 12 2.13 -11.75 5.98
C ALA A 12 2.99 -12.71 5.15
N THR A 13 4.20 -12.33 4.72
CA THR A 13 5.13 -13.24 4.04
C THR A 13 5.45 -14.48 4.89
N VAL A 14 5.73 -14.32 6.18
CA VAL A 14 5.98 -15.45 7.09
C VAL A 14 4.74 -16.33 7.23
N ARG A 15 3.56 -15.72 7.35
CA ARG A 15 2.28 -16.45 7.39
C ARG A 15 2.04 -17.26 6.12
N GLU A 16 2.21 -16.63 4.96
CA GLU A 16 1.97 -17.23 3.65
C GLU A 16 2.97 -18.33 3.29
N ALA A 17 4.16 -18.33 3.91
CA ALA A 17 5.13 -19.41 3.78
C ALA A 17 4.60 -20.74 4.34
N ARG A 18 3.69 -20.69 5.33
CA ARG A 18 3.08 -21.89 5.93
C ARG A 18 1.59 -22.05 5.64
N LYS A 19 0.95 -21.04 5.05
CA LYS A 19 -0.50 -20.97 4.77
C LYS A 19 -1.32 -21.20 6.04
N THR A 20 -0.90 -20.53 7.11
CA THR A 20 -1.54 -20.53 8.43
C THR A 20 -2.19 -19.19 8.72
N TYR A 21 -2.80 -19.01 9.90
CA TYR A 21 -3.33 -17.72 10.33
C TYR A 21 -2.29 -16.88 11.11
N GLU A 22 -1.20 -17.51 11.57
CA GLU A 22 -0.10 -16.87 12.28
C GLU A 22 1.21 -16.85 11.46
N PRO A 23 2.04 -15.81 11.62
CA PRO A 23 1.76 -14.58 12.39
C PRO A 23 0.74 -13.68 11.68
N ASP A 24 -0.08 -12.95 12.44
CA ASP A 24 -1.15 -12.11 11.90
C ASP A 24 -0.67 -10.66 11.66
N PRO A 25 -0.75 -10.13 10.42
CA PRO A 25 -0.40 -8.74 10.12
C PRO A 25 -1.15 -7.69 10.95
N LEU A 26 -2.41 -7.97 11.33
CA LEU A 26 -3.17 -7.06 12.18
C LEU A 26 -2.56 -6.98 13.59
N GLU A 27 -2.15 -8.10 14.17
CA GLU A 27 -1.52 -8.10 15.50
C GLU A 27 -0.21 -7.31 15.48
N ALA A 28 0.59 -7.51 14.43
CA ALA A 28 1.82 -6.74 14.23
C ALA A 28 1.55 -5.23 14.07
N ALA A 29 0.50 -4.86 13.32
CA ALA A 29 0.09 -3.47 13.18
C ALA A 29 -0.29 -2.85 14.55
N ILE A 30 -1.11 -3.53 15.35
CA ILE A 30 -1.51 -3.07 16.68
C ILE A 30 -0.30 -2.90 17.61
N ILE A 31 0.69 -3.79 17.52
CA ILE A 31 1.96 -3.66 18.27
C ILE A 31 2.73 -2.42 17.81
N ALA A 32 2.84 -2.20 16.49
CA ALA A 32 3.53 -1.04 15.93
C ALA A 32 2.87 0.28 16.36
N GLU A 33 1.53 0.36 16.36
CA GLU A 33 0.79 1.53 16.88
C GLU A 33 1.14 1.82 18.34
N LYS A 34 1.08 0.80 19.20
CA LYS A 34 1.41 0.92 20.63
C LYS A 34 2.86 1.31 20.86
N ALA A 35 3.76 0.97 19.94
CA ALA A 35 5.16 1.34 19.96
C ALA A 35 5.44 2.77 19.41
N GLY A 36 4.43 3.47 18.92
CA GLY A 36 4.53 4.86 18.47
C GLY A 36 4.58 5.07 16.95
N ALA A 37 4.18 4.07 16.15
CA ALA A 37 3.98 4.28 14.72
C ALA A 37 2.91 5.37 14.48
N TYR A 38 3.18 6.28 13.55
CA TYR A 38 2.19 7.28 13.13
C TYR A 38 1.12 6.64 12.24
N GLY A 39 1.45 5.56 11.54
CA GLY A 39 0.54 4.85 10.67
C GLY A 39 1.09 3.48 10.29
N ILE A 40 0.27 2.73 9.56
CA ILE A 40 0.59 1.39 9.07
C ILE A 40 0.59 1.42 7.55
N THR A 41 1.58 0.79 6.94
CA THR A 41 1.61 0.53 5.49
C THR A 41 1.33 -0.94 5.24
N ALA A 42 0.52 -1.23 4.24
CA ALA A 42 0.35 -2.59 3.72
C ALA A 42 0.22 -2.54 2.20
N HIS A 43 0.93 -3.43 1.50
CA HIS A 43 0.91 -3.54 0.05
C HIS A 43 0.02 -4.69 -0.39
N LEU A 44 -1.13 -4.35 -0.96
CA LEU A 44 -2.01 -5.32 -1.61
C LEU A 44 -1.57 -5.52 -3.06
N ARG A 45 -0.79 -6.58 -3.28
CA ARG A 45 -0.33 -7.00 -4.60
C ARG A 45 -1.44 -7.61 -5.43
N GLU A 46 -1.39 -7.49 -6.76
CA GLU A 46 -2.31 -8.18 -7.68
C GLU A 46 -2.32 -9.70 -7.45
N ASP A 47 -1.15 -10.30 -7.20
CA ASP A 47 -1.01 -11.74 -7.00
C ASP A 47 -1.28 -12.22 -5.57
N ARG A 48 -1.59 -11.31 -4.64
CA ARG A 48 -1.80 -11.59 -3.21
C ARG A 48 -0.69 -12.47 -2.62
N ARG A 49 0.57 -12.21 -2.99
CA ARG A 49 1.72 -13.02 -2.53
C ARG A 49 1.90 -13.07 -1.01
N HIS A 50 1.58 -11.98 -0.32
CA HIS A 50 1.70 -11.85 1.13
C HIS A 50 0.39 -11.35 1.74
N VAL A 51 0.15 -10.04 1.69
CA VAL A 51 -1.06 -9.41 2.23
C VAL A 51 -2.27 -9.83 1.39
N GLN A 52 -3.35 -10.20 2.06
CA GLN A 52 -4.62 -10.62 1.46
C GLN A 52 -5.68 -9.52 1.61
N ASP A 53 -6.77 -9.60 0.84
CA ASP A 53 -7.88 -8.64 0.91
C ASP A 53 -8.47 -8.53 2.33
N ASP A 54 -8.55 -9.66 3.04
CA ASP A 54 -9.06 -9.68 4.42
C ASP A 54 -8.12 -8.97 5.39
N ASP A 55 -6.81 -8.99 5.16
CA ASP A 55 -5.85 -8.23 5.96
C ASP A 55 -6.11 -6.73 5.83
N ILE A 56 -6.30 -6.24 4.60
CA ILE A 56 -6.58 -4.81 4.33
C ILE A 56 -7.88 -4.37 5.00
N ARG A 57 -8.94 -5.18 4.87
CA ARG A 57 -10.23 -4.91 5.52
C ARG A 57 -10.07 -4.85 7.04
N ARG A 58 -9.43 -5.87 7.64
CA ARG A 58 -9.22 -5.95 9.08
C ARG A 58 -8.36 -4.82 9.61
N LEU A 59 -7.29 -4.45 8.88
CA LEU A 59 -6.45 -3.30 9.21
C LEU A 59 -7.29 -2.02 9.20
N LYS A 60 -8.01 -1.75 8.11
CA LYS A 60 -8.84 -0.54 7.99
C LYS A 60 -9.91 -0.42 9.07
N ASP A 61 -10.47 -1.53 9.52
CA ASP A 61 -11.53 -1.58 10.53
C ASP A 61 -11.02 -1.44 11.97
N GLN A 62 -9.79 -1.90 12.27
CA GLN A 62 -9.34 -2.13 13.65
C GLN A 62 -8.13 -1.29 14.08
N ILE A 63 -7.29 -0.81 13.17
CA ILE A 63 -6.20 0.11 13.53
C ILE A 63 -6.78 1.49 13.86
N THR A 64 -6.10 2.24 14.72
CA THR A 64 -6.53 3.59 15.14
C THR A 64 -5.74 4.70 14.46
N THR A 65 -4.63 4.35 13.82
CA THR A 65 -3.74 5.23 13.07
C THR A 65 -4.04 5.18 11.55
N PRO A 66 -3.56 6.18 10.79
CA PRO A 66 -3.58 6.15 9.34
C PRO A 66 -3.12 4.84 8.68
N LEU A 67 -3.92 4.34 7.73
CA LEU A 67 -3.53 3.29 6.79
C LEU A 67 -2.98 3.91 5.50
N ASN A 68 -1.76 3.53 5.11
CA ASN A 68 -1.20 3.72 3.78
C ASN A 68 -1.33 2.41 2.99
N LEU A 69 -2.15 2.40 1.94
CA LEU A 69 -2.33 1.26 1.06
C LEU A 69 -1.38 1.38 -0.13
N GLU A 70 -0.39 0.50 -0.19
CA GLU A 70 0.45 0.34 -1.39
C GLU A 70 -0.26 -0.58 -2.39
N MET A 71 -0.22 -0.22 -3.67
CA MET A 71 -0.88 -0.96 -4.75
C MET A 71 -0.35 -0.59 -6.14
N ALA A 72 -0.56 -1.47 -7.12
CA ALA A 72 -0.43 -1.12 -8.53
C ALA A 72 -1.56 -0.19 -9.02
N ALA A 73 -1.30 0.60 -10.06
CA ALA A 73 -2.29 1.48 -10.69
C ALA A 73 -3.22 0.72 -11.67
N VAL A 74 -3.88 -0.34 -11.21
CA VAL A 74 -4.84 -1.13 -12.02
C VAL A 74 -6.26 -1.01 -11.49
N ASP A 75 -7.26 -1.17 -12.37
CA ASP A 75 -8.68 -0.94 -12.05
C ASP A 75 -9.20 -1.73 -10.84
N GLU A 76 -8.74 -2.97 -10.67
CA GLU A 76 -9.06 -3.80 -9.51
C GLU A 76 -8.59 -3.12 -8.21
N MET A 77 -7.31 -2.74 -8.16
CA MET A 77 -6.72 -2.09 -6.98
C MET A 77 -7.36 -0.74 -6.69
N ILE A 78 -7.65 0.06 -7.72
CA ILE A 78 -8.33 1.35 -7.57
C ILE A 78 -9.72 1.14 -6.96
N THR A 79 -10.45 0.13 -7.41
CA THR A 79 -11.77 -0.21 -6.85
C THR A 79 -11.67 -0.61 -5.38
N ILE A 80 -10.69 -1.43 -5.03
CA ILE A 80 -10.43 -1.85 -3.64
C ILE A 80 -10.07 -0.65 -2.77
N ALA A 81 -9.18 0.23 -3.24
CA ALA A 81 -8.77 1.43 -2.51
C ALA A 81 -9.94 2.39 -2.25
N ILE A 82 -10.79 2.61 -3.26
CA ILE A 82 -12.00 3.44 -3.13
C ILE A 82 -12.98 2.87 -2.11
N ALA A 83 -13.17 1.55 -2.10
CA ALA A 83 -14.03 0.87 -1.13
C ALA A 83 -13.45 0.92 0.29
N THR A 84 -12.13 0.72 0.41
CA THR A 84 -11.38 0.69 1.66
C THR A 84 -11.29 2.08 2.30
N LYS A 85 -11.16 3.14 1.50
CA LYS A 85 -10.92 4.53 1.95
C LYS A 85 -9.75 4.63 2.94
N PRO A 86 -8.53 4.20 2.55
CA PRO A 86 -7.34 4.39 3.37
C PRO A 86 -7.04 5.90 3.52
N PHE A 87 -6.16 6.24 4.46
CA PHE A 87 -5.70 7.62 4.61
C PHE A 87 -4.87 8.06 3.38
N GLN A 88 -4.04 7.15 2.87
CA GLN A 88 -3.18 7.36 1.72
C GLN A 88 -3.17 6.10 0.83
N VAL A 89 -3.04 6.31 -0.47
CA VAL A 89 -2.61 5.31 -1.45
C VAL A 89 -1.23 5.70 -1.97
N SER A 90 -0.31 4.74 -1.94
CA SER A 90 1.01 4.85 -2.57
C SER A 90 1.07 3.91 -3.78
N VAL A 91 1.12 4.48 -4.98
CA VAL A 91 1.26 3.69 -6.20
C VAL A 91 2.71 3.25 -6.33
N VAL A 92 2.91 1.95 -6.46
CA VAL A 92 4.20 1.30 -6.65
C VAL A 92 4.20 0.55 -7.99
N PRO A 93 5.35 0.44 -8.69
CA PRO A 93 5.43 -0.42 -9.85
C PRO A 93 5.29 -1.88 -9.41
N GLU A 94 4.48 -2.65 -10.13
CA GLU A 94 4.32 -4.08 -9.88
C GLU A 94 4.59 -4.86 -11.16
N ASN A 95 5.70 -5.59 -11.21
CA ASN A 95 5.95 -6.63 -12.20
C ASN A 95 5.62 -8.01 -11.60
N ARG A 96 4.87 -8.84 -12.34
CA ARG A 96 4.48 -10.21 -11.89
C ARG A 96 5.68 -11.11 -11.55
N GLN A 97 6.87 -10.82 -12.07
CA GLN A 97 8.09 -11.61 -11.87
C GLN A 97 9.07 -11.03 -10.82
N GLU A 98 8.87 -9.79 -10.37
CA GLU A 98 9.79 -9.17 -9.41
C GLU A 98 9.59 -9.72 -8.00
N ILE A 99 10.70 -9.98 -7.30
CA ILE A 99 10.72 -10.44 -5.90
C ILE A 99 10.51 -9.23 -4.96
N THR A 100 11.06 -8.06 -5.32
CA THR A 100 10.90 -6.75 -4.66
C THR A 100 10.93 -5.65 -5.72
N THR A 101 10.40 -4.48 -5.44
CA THR A 101 10.46 -3.30 -6.33
C THR A 101 11.92 -2.97 -6.69
N GLU A 102 12.32 -3.18 -7.94
CA GLU A 102 13.71 -2.96 -8.37
C GLU A 102 14.01 -1.48 -8.74
N GLY A 103 12.97 -0.68 -8.98
CA GLY A 103 13.05 0.75 -9.27
C GLY A 103 11.75 1.49 -8.99
N GLY A 104 11.76 2.80 -9.19
CA GLY A 104 10.57 3.63 -9.07
C GLY A 104 9.59 3.47 -10.23
N LEU A 105 8.37 3.95 -10.03
CA LEU A 105 7.37 4.09 -11.07
C LEU A 105 7.90 5.04 -12.16
N ASN A 106 7.84 4.63 -13.43
CA ASN A 106 8.06 5.56 -14.54
C ASN A 106 6.75 6.32 -14.79
N ILE A 107 6.64 7.55 -14.27
CA ILE A 107 5.46 8.39 -14.43
C ILE A 107 5.29 8.81 -15.89
N LEU A 108 6.38 9.16 -16.56
CA LEU A 108 6.35 9.72 -17.93
C LEU A 108 5.72 8.77 -18.96
N GLU A 109 5.76 7.46 -18.71
CA GLU A 109 5.15 6.45 -19.60
C GLU A 109 3.63 6.29 -19.40
N GLN A 110 3.08 6.78 -18.28
CA GLN A 110 1.70 6.54 -17.86
C GLN A 110 1.06 7.76 -17.17
N GLU A 111 1.53 8.96 -17.52
CA GLU A 111 1.17 10.22 -16.85
C GLU A 111 -0.35 10.46 -16.85
N ASP A 112 -0.98 10.39 -18.02
CA ASP A 112 -2.43 10.59 -18.18
C ASP A 112 -3.24 9.64 -17.28
N HIS A 113 -2.83 8.37 -17.22
CA HIS A 113 -3.46 7.35 -16.39
C HIS A 113 -3.29 7.66 -14.91
N LEU A 114 -2.08 7.99 -14.46
CA LEU A 114 -1.82 8.34 -13.07
C LEU A 114 -2.55 9.61 -12.62
N ILE A 115 -2.71 10.59 -13.52
CA ILE A 115 -3.53 11.78 -13.29
C ILE A 115 -5.00 11.37 -13.06
N GLU A 116 -5.55 10.51 -13.91
CA GLU A 116 -6.92 10.01 -13.76
C GLU A 116 -7.12 9.26 -12.43
N VAL A 117 -6.18 8.37 -12.08
CA VAL A 117 -6.17 7.66 -10.80
C VAL A 117 -6.11 8.63 -9.63
N GLY A 118 -5.21 9.61 -9.68
CA GLY A 118 -5.07 10.65 -8.67
C GLY A 118 -6.36 11.46 -8.48
N HIS A 119 -7.05 11.80 -9.56
CA HIS A 119 -8.36 12.47 -9.49
C HIS A 119 -9.42 11.60 -8.80
N LYS A 120 -9.57 10.33 -9.21
CA LYS A 120 -10.53 9.39 -8.60
C LYS A 120 -10.30 9.25 -7.09
N LEU A 121 -9.05 9.15 -6.65
CA LEU A 121 -8.71 9.02 -5.23
C LEU A 121 -8.94 10.32 -4.46
N LYS A 122 -8.54 11.46 -5.03
CA LYS A 122 -8.72 12.79 -4.42
C LYS A 122 -10.17 13.16 -4.21
N GLU A 123 -11.07 12.81 -5.13
CA GLU A 123 -12.52 13.01 -4.97
C GLU A 123 -13.12 12.30 -3.74
N ARG A 124 -12.38 11.37 -3.14
CA ARG A 124 -12.78 10.56 -1.98
C ARG A 124 -11.94 10.87 -0.75
N ASP A 125 -11.21 11.98 -0.75
CA ASP A 125 -10.32 12.43 0.32
C ASP A 125 -9.18 11.45 0.65
N ILE A 126 -8.78 10.62 -0.32
CA ILE A 126 -7.63 9.71 -0.19
C ILE A 126 -6.39 10.44 -0.67
N LEU A 127 -5.34 10.53 0.16
CA LEU A 127 -4.07 11.10 -0.26
C LEU A 127 -3.40 10.22 -1.31
N PHE A 128 -2.81 10.84 -2.32
CA PHE A 128 -2.16 10.15 -3.42
C PHE A 128 -0.65 10.36 -3.38
N SER A 129 0.09 9.26 -3.42
CA SER A 129 1.56 9.22 -3.39
C SER A 129 2.05 8.30 -4.52
N LEU A 130 3.18 8.66 -5.13
CA LEU A 130 3.83 7.89 -6.19
C LEU A 130 5.21 7.46 -5.69
N PHE A 131 5.51 6.16 -5.76
CA PHE A 131 6.84 5.63 -5.44
C PHE A 131 7.73 5.78 -6.67
N ILE A 132 8.66 6.73 -6.64
CA ILE A 132 9.51 7.08 -7.77
C ILE A 132 10.97 7.10 -7.36
N ASP A 133 11.85 6.94 -8.35
CA ASP A 133 13.27 7.19 -8.17
C ASP A 133 13.52 8.69 -7.95
N PRO A 134 14.64 9.06 -7.30
CA PRO A 134 15.03 10.46 -7.11
C PRO A 134 15.56 11.10 -8.41
N ASP A 135 14.80 10.98 -9.50
CA ASP A 135 15.06 11.55 -10.81
C ASP A 135 14.24 12.83 -11.00
N ALA A 136 14.91 13.93 -11.31
CA ALA A 136 14.27 15.23 -11.54
C ALA A 136 13.28 15.22 -12.71
N HIS A 137 13.40 14.28 -13.65
CA HIS A 137 12.43 14.11 -14.73
C HIS A 137 11.14 13.43 -14.29
N GLN A 138 11.19 12.60 -13.24
CA GLN A 138 10.02 11.93 -12.66
C GLN A 138 9.32 12.81 -11.60
N VAL A 139 10.04 13.76 -10.99
CA VAL A 139 9.53 14.62 -9.89
C VAL A 139 8.74 15.85 -10.38
N LYS A 140 9.04 16.36 -11.58
CA LYS A 140 8.55 17.65 -12.07
C LYS A 140 7.22 17.54 -12.80
#